data_AF-A0A7V9BWS9-F1
#
_entry.id   AF-A0A7V9BWS9-F1
#
_cell.length_a   1.000
_cell.length_b   1.000
_cell.length_c   1.000
_cell.angle_alpha   90.00
_cell.angle_beta   90.00
_cell.angle_gamma   90.00
#
_symmetry.space_group_name_H-M   'P 1'
#
loop_
_entity.id
_entity.type
_entity.pdbx_description
1 polymer ?
#
loop_
_entity_poly.entity_id
_entity_poly.type
_entity_poly.pdbx_seq_one_letter_code
_entity_poly.pdbx_strand_id
1 'polypeptide(L)'
;AYVGITRARERLYLSRAIVRSVFGAPSTNPPSRFLDEVPAELIEWRRSAPERSAPVGALGFGRGRSAPGGSDRGSWRPAQKPLAASISLAVGDRVSHDKYGLGTVVACDGVGARANVAIDFGSSGTVRLMLIGGVPLQKL
;
A
#
# COMPACT_ATOMS: atom_id res chain seq x y z
N ALA A 1 -16.73 -2.35 -25.66
CA ALA A 1 -16.46 -0.89 -25.66
C ALA A 1 -16.82 -0.16 -26.96
N TYR A 2 -16.93 -0.85 -28.10
CA TYR A 2 -17.04 -0.28 -29.45
C TYR A 2 -17.94 0.97 -29.62
N VAL A 3 -19.23 0.89 -29.27
CA VAL A 3 -20.17 2.01 -29.46
C VAL A 3 -19.78 3.24 -28.64
N GLY A 4 -19.18 3.06 -27.46
CA GLY A 4 -18.72 4.19 -26.64
C GLY A 4 -17.57 4.95 -27.29
N ILE A 5 -16.67 4.23 -27.99
CA ILE A 5 -15.52 4.80 -28.68
C ILE A 5 -15.99 5.58 -29.93
N THR A 6 -16.88 4.99 -30.73
CA THR A 6 -17.35 5.60 -32.00
C THR A 6 -18.31 6.77 -31.82
N ARG A 7 -18.70 7.11 -30.59
CA ARG A 7 -19.48 8.31 -30.28
C ARG A 7 -18.62 9.58 -30.29
N ALA A 8 -17.32 9.46 -30.04
CA ALA A 8 -16.42 10.60 -30.08
C ALA A 8 -16.15 11.02 -31.53
N ARG A 9 -16.30 12.31 -31.85
CA ARG A 9 -16.03 12.86 -33.19
C ARG A 9 -14.61 13.39 -33.34
N GLU A 10 -14.11 14.08 -32.31
CA GLU A 10 -12.80 14.75 -32.35
C GLU A 10 -11.83 14.18 -31.31
N ARG A 11 -12.25 14.10 -30.04
CA ARG A 11 -11.39 13.67 -28.92
C ARG A 11 -12.13 12.66 -28.04
N LEU A 12 -11.44 11.58 -27.68
CA LEU A 12 -11.91 10.58 -26.72
C LEU A 12 -11.01 10.61 -25.48
N TYR A 13 -11.60 10.86 -24.32
CA TYR A 13 -10.91 10.76 -23.03
C TYR A 13 -11.39 9.54 -22.28
N LEU A 14 -10.47 8.67 -21.89
CA LEU A 14 -10.75 7.51 -21.04
C LEU A 14 -10.20 7.79 -19.64
N SER A 15 -11.00 7.49 -18.62
CA SER A 15 -10.59 7.64 -17.23
C SER A 15 -10.89 6.36 -16.45
N ARG A 16 -10.03 6.05 -15.48
CA ARG A 16 -10.20 4.92 -14.55
C ARG A 16 -9.89 5.35 -13.13
N ALA A 17 -10.50 4.66 -12.18
CA ALA A 17 -10.22 4.82 -10.76
C ALA A 17 -9.77 3.47 -10.18
N ILE A 18 -8.66 3.47 -9.43
CA ILE A 18 -8.14 2.27 -8.76
C ILE A 18 -9.10 1.84 -7.65
N VAL A 19 -9.66 2.81 -6.91
CA VAL A 19 -10.63 2.58 -5.83
C VAL A 19 -11.87 3.42 -6.08
N ARG A 20 -13.05 2.81 -5.89
CA ARG A 20 -14.35 3.51 -5.90
C ARG A 20 -15.22 3.05 -4.74
N SER A 21 -15.95 3.99 -4.16
CA SER A 21 -17.01 3.64 -3.21
C SER A 21 -18.25 3.19 -3.98
N VAL A 22 -18.68 1.96 -3.74
CA VAL A 22 -19.89 1.36 -4.32
C VAL A 22 -20.74 0.87 -3.15
N PHE A 23 -21.99 1.32 -3.08
CA PHE A 23 -22.90 1.06 -1.94
C PHE A 23 -22.28 1.38 -0.56
N GLY A 24 -21.53 2.48 -0.47
CA GLY A 24 -20.92 2.95 0.77
C GLY A 24 -19.61 2.26 1.17
N ALA A 25 -19.19 1.20 0.46
CA ALA A 25 -17.94 0.51 0.73
C ALA A 25 -16.89 0.77 -0.36
N PRO A 26 -15.61 1.01 0.01
CA PRO A 26 -14.54 1.12 -0.97
C PRO A 26 -14.25 -0.24 -1.63
N SER A 27 -14.20 -0.26 -2.96
CA SER A 27 -13.85 -1.42 -3.76
C SER A 27 -12.72 -1.10 -4.73
N THR A 28 -11.76 -2.00 -4.84
CA THR A 28 -10.63 -1.89 -5.77
C THR A 28 -11.04 -2.43 -7.14
N ASN A 29 -10.79 -1.66 -8.20
CA ASN A 29 -11.19 -2.00 -9.55
C ASN A 29 -9.95 -2.18 -10.42
N PRO A 30 -9.72 -3.37 -11.01
CA PRO A 30 -8.65 -3.55 -11.98
C PRO A 30 -8.91 -2.72 -13.26
N PRO A 31 -7.88 -2.47 -14.08
CA PRO A 31 -8.05 -1.85 -15.40
C PRO A 31 -9.05 -2.63 -16.27
N SER A 32 -9.78 -1.93 -17.13
CA SER A 32 -10.67 -2.57 -18.10
C SER A 32 -9.85 -3.32 -19.16
N ARG A 33 -10.20 -4.58 -19.45
CA ARG A 33 -9.58 -5.38 -20.51
C ARG A 33 -9.55 -4.68 -21.88
N PHE A 34 -10.54 -3.84 -22.15
CA PHE A 34 -10.65 -3.10 -23.42
C PHE A 34 -9.55 -2.04 -23.59
N LEU A 35 -8.81 -1.69 -22.54
CA LEU A 35 -7.65 -0.80 -22.66
C LEU A 35 -6.48 -1.50 -23.34
N ASP A 36 -6.34 -2.81 -23.15
CA ASP A 36 -5.25 -3.61 -23.75
C ASP A 36 -5.53 -3.95 -25.22
N GLU A 37 -6.80 -3.87 -25.65
CA GLU A 37 -7.22 -4.06 -27.04
C GLU A 37 -6.93 -2.84 -27.94
N VAL A 38 -6.69 -1.66 -27.35
CA VAL A 38 -6.38 -0.45 -28.10
C VAL A 38 -4.86 -0.39 -28.33
N PRO A 39 -4.38 -0.24 -29.58
CA PRO A 39 -2.96 -0.13 -29.86
C PRO A 39 -2.30 0.99 -29.04
N ALA A 40 -1.18 0.67 -28.38
CA ALA A 40 -0.55 1.55 -27.40
C ALA A 40 -0.08 2.89 -28.01
N GLU A 41 0.29 2.89 -29.28
CA GLU A 41 0.68 4.07 -30.05
C GLU A 41 -0.45 5.09 -30.24
N LEU A 42 -1.71 4.67 -30.08
CA LEU A 42 -2.88 5.56 -30.16
C LEU A 42 -3.26 6.16 -28.79
N ILE A 43 -2.60 5.75 -27.71
CA ILE A 43 -2.93 6.16 -26.34
C ILE A 43 -1.91 7.17 -25.83
N GLU A 44 -2.38 8.39 -25.56
CA GLU A 44 -1.65 9.35 -24.75
C GLU A 44 -1.98 9.13 -23.25
N TRP A 45 -1.05 8.53 -22.50
CA TRP A 45 -1.24 8.31 -21.07
C TRP A 45 -1.04 9.60 -20.27
N ARG A 46 -2.10 10.06 -19.61
CA ARG A 46 -2.06 11.18 -18.67
C ARG A 46 -2.29 10.67 -17.25
N ARG A 47 -1.48 11.14 -16.28
CA ARG A 47 -1.54 10.74 -14.87
C ARG A 47 -1.38 9.23 -14.65
N SER A 48 -0.34 8.64 -15.25
CA SER A 48 0.00 7.22 -15.09
C SER A 48 0.52 6.88 -13.69
N ALA A 49 1.17 7.84 -13.01
CA ALA A 49 1.53 7.74 -11.61
C ALA A 49 0.41 8.32 -10.72
N PRO A 50 0.11 7.72 -9.56
CA PRO A 50 -0.66 8.38 -8.53
C PRO A 50 0.19 9.54 -8.00
N GLU A 51 0.13 10.70 -8.65
CA GLU A 51 0.44 11.93 -7.94
C GLU A 51 -0.56 11.98 -6.79
N ARG A 52 -0.03 11.93 -5.57
CA ARG A 52 -0.83 12.10 -4.37
C ARG A 52 -1.49 13.46 -4.49
N SER A 53 -2.72 13.51 -4.99
CA SER A 53 -3.54 14.70 -4.92
C SER A 53 -3.58 15.09 -3.45
N ALA A 54 -2.94 16.20 -3.10
CA ALA A 54 -3.01 16.75 -1.76
C ALA A 54 -4.49 16.80 -1.35
N PRO A 55 -4.83 16.49 -0.09
CA PRO A 55 -6.21 16.52 0.35
C PRO A 55 -6.81 17.90 0.01
N VAL A 56 -7.86 17.90 -0.81
CA VAL A 56 -8.69 19.08 -1.04
C VAL A 56 -9.44 19.33 0.26
N GLY A 57 -8.74 19.98 1.19
CA GLY A 57 -9.20 20.33 2.52
C GLY A 57 -8.69 21.71 2.88
N ALA A 58 -8.93 22.70 2.01
CA ALA A 58 -8.56 24.09 2.28
C ALA A 58 -9.49 25.14 1.65
N LEU A 59 -10.71 24.79 1.28
CA LEU A 59 -11.79 25.72 0.90
C LEU A 59 -13.09 25.07 1.37
N GLY A 60 -13.88 25.54 2.33
CA GLY A 60 -14.02 26.86 2.92
C GLY A 60 -15.52 27.06 3.18
N PHE A 61 -16.04 26.58 4.31
CA PHE A 61 -17.35 26.94 4.84
C PHE A 61 -17.28 27.07 6.36
N GLY A 62 -17.30 28.32 6.83
CA GLY A 62 -17.96 28.67 8.09
C GLY A 62 -17.18 28.58 9.40
N ARG A 63 -16.75 29.77 9.85
CA ARG A 63 -16.68 30.27 11.24
C ARG A 63 -15.48 29.87 12.12
N GLY A 64 -14.70 30.89 12.50
CA GLY A 64 -14.24 31.04 13.88
C GLY A 64 -12.83 31.59 14.14
N ARG A 65 -12.69 32.93 14.08
CA ARG A 65 -11.88 33.81 14.97
C ARG A 65 -10.38 33.49 15.23
N SER A 66 -9.55 34.39 14.68
CA SER A 66 -8.46 35.15 15.29
C SER A 66 -7.52 34.49 16.32
N ALA A 67 -6.25 34.34 15.93
CA ALA A 67 -5.10 34.73 16.75
C ALA A 67 -3.88 35.03 15.84
N PRO A 68 -3.16 36.16 16.05
CA PRO A 68 -1.93 36.48 15.36
C PRO A 68 -0.73 36.00 16.19
N GLY A 69 0.18 35.24 15.58
CA GLY A 69 1.48 34.93 16.19
C GLY A 69 1.91 33.49 15.99
N GLY A 70 3.22 33.33 15.74
CA GLY A 70 3.88 32.03 15.81
C GLY A 70 4.25 31.45 14.46
N SER A 71 5.42 31.85 13.97
CA SER A 71 6.20 31.04 13.05
C SER A 71 6.50 29.68 13.69
N ASP A 72 5.71 28.67 13.35
CA ASP A 72 6.16 27.29 13.49
C ASP A 72 6.08 26.63 12.11
N ARG A 73 7.25 26.52 11.48
CA ARG A 73 7.46 25.68 10.32
C ARG A 73 7.29 24.24 10.80
N GLY A 74 6.04 23.79 10.87
CA GLY A 74 5.66 22.39 10.97
C GLY A 74 6.10 21.69 9.70
N SER A 75 7.39 21.33 9.65
CA SER A 75 7.93 20.33 8.74
C SER A 75 7.20 19.03 9.04
N TRP A 76 6.09 18.80 8.35
CA TRP A 76 5.46 17.49 8.24
C TRP A 76 6.44 16.59 7.50
N ARG A 77 7.41 16.04 8.24
CA ARG A 77 8.15 14.85 7.83
C ARG A 77 7.13 13.72 7.92
N PRO A 78 6.66 13.12 6.81
CA PRO A 78 5.98 11.85 6.94
C PRO A 78 6.99 10.92 7.60
N ALA A 79 6.63 10.31 8.72
CA ALA A 79 7.43 9.23 9.27
C ALA A 79 7.56 8.18 8.15
N GLN A 80 8.73 8.11 7.53
CA GLN A 80 9.09 7.00 6.68
C GLN A 80 8.97 5.78 7.58
N LYS A 81 7.88 5.03 7.41
CA LYS A 81 7.80 3.68 7.93
C LYS A 81 9.06 3.00 7.39
N PRO A 82 10.00 2.56 8.24
CA PRO A 82 11.23 1.96 7.75
C PRO A 82 10.83 0.86 6.79
N LEU A 83 11.39 0.88 5.58
CA LEU A 83 11.31 -0.26 4.69
C LEU A 83 11.83 -1.43 5.52
N ALA A 84 10.93 -2.32 5.94
CA ALA A 84 11.26 -3.42 6.82
C ALA A 84 12.49 -4.10 6.22
N ALA A 85 13.60 -4.05 6.96
CA ALA A 85 14.83 -4.69 6.55
C ALA A 85 14.46 -6.12 6.15
N SER A 86 14.96 -6.60 5.02
CA SER A 86 14.82 -8.01 4.65
C SER A 86 15.58 -8.83 5.70
N ILE A 87 14.91 -9.18 6.80
CA ILE A 87 15.51 -9.91 7.90
C ILE A 87 15.79 -11.32 7.37
N SER A 88 17.06 -11.65 7.25
CA SER A 88 17.53 -13.02 7.08
C SER A 88 17.49 -13.72 8.43
N LEU A 89 16.55 -14.66 8.57
CA LEU A 89 16.41 -15.53 9.73
C LEU A 89 17.07 -16.89 9.43
N ALA A 90 17.85 -17.38 10.38
CA ALA A 90 18.40 -18.72 10.39
C ALA A 90 17.70 -19.57 11.47
N VAL A 91 17.78 -20.90 11.34
CA VAL A 91 17.28 -21.83 12.35
C VAL A 91 18.05 -21.61 13.65
N GLY A 92 17.33 -21.45 14.77
CA GLY A 92 17.89 -21.12 16.08
C GLY A 92 17.90 -19.64 16.45
N ASP A 93 17.57 -18.73 15.52
CA ASP A 93 17.48 -17.31 15.84
C ASP A 93 16.30 -17.02 16.78
N ARG A 94 16.51 -16.03 17.67
CA ARG A 94 15.44 -15.50 18.53
C ARG A 94 14.76 -14.33 17.85
N VAL A 95 13.43 -14.34 17.87
CA VAL A 95 12.60 -13.34 17.23
C VAL A 95 11.53 -12.86 18.19
N SER A 96 11.22 -11.58 18.14
CA SER A 96 10.10 -10.98 18.87
C SER A 96 9.00 -10.62 17.87
N HIS A 97 7.76 -11.03 18.18
CA HIS A 97 6.57 -10.72 17.40
C HIS A 97 5.55 -9.96 18.24
N ASP A 98 5.01 -8.85 17.74
CA ASP A 98 4.08 -7.97 18.48
C ASP A 98 2.87 -8.71 19.08
N LYS A 99 2.36 -9.74 18.39
CA LYS A 99 1.20 -10.53 18.84
C LYS A 99 1.54 -11.75 19.72
N TYR A 100 2.72 -12.35 19.53
CA TYR A 100 3.04 -13.67 20.08
C TYR A 100 4.21 -13.66 21.06
N GLY A 101 4.87 -12.51 21.21
CA GLY A 101 6.01 -12.35 22.11
C GLY A 101 7.30 -12.95 21.54
N LEU A 102 8.16 -13.42 22.44
CA LEU A 102 9.46 -13.98 22.11
C LEU A 102 9.30 -15.42 21.62
N GLY A 103 9.96 -15.75 20.50
CA GLY A 103 9.97 -17.09 19.93
C GLY A 103 11.33 -17.45 19.35
N THR A 104 11.53 -18.75 19.15
CA THR A 104 12.75 -19.31 18.55
C THR A 104 12.41 -19.94 17.20
N VAL A 105 13.23 -19.69 16.19
CA VAL A 105 13.05 -20.27 14.86
C VAL A 105 13.40 -21.76 14.89
N VAL A 106 12.41 -22.62 14.63
CA VAL A 106 12.57 -24.09 14.64
C VAL A 106 12.86 -24.63 13.24
N ALA A 107 12.28 -24.01 12.21
CA ALA A 107 12.53 -24.40 10.82
C ALA A 107 12.40 -23.20 9.88
N CYS A 108 13.21 -23.18 8.82
CA CYS A 108 13.14 -22.18 7.76
C CYS A 108 13.11 -22.91 6.41
N ASP A 109 11.96 -22.87 5.74
CA ASP A 109 11.75 -23.47 4.42
C ASP A 109 11.69 -22.37 3.35
N GLY A 110 12.70 -22.33 2.49
CA GLY A 110 12.80 -21.37 1.38
C GLY A 110 13.90 -20.32 1.58
N VAL A 111 14.09 -19.48 0.57
CA VAL A 111 15.19 -18.50 0.50
C VAL A 111 14.65 -17.09 0.28
N GLY A 112 15.17 -16.13 1.04
CA GLY A 112 14.90 -14.70 0.86
C GLY A 112 13.47 -14.29 1.23
N ALA A 113 12.92 -13.31 0.49
CA ALA A 113 11.67 -12.62 0.83
C ALA A 113 10.40 -13.50 0.83
N ARG A 114 10.48 -14.75 0.36
CA ARG A 114 9.37 -15.72 0.34
C ARG A 114 9.58 -16.93 1.25
N ALA A 115 10.55 -16.87 2.17
CA ALA A 115 10.80 -17.97 3.08
C ALA A 115 9.64 -18.16 4.09
N ASN A 116 9.29 -19.41 4.33
CA ASN A 116 8.35 -19.85 5.36
C ASN A 116 9.15 -20.21 6.60
N VAL A 117 8.84 -19.58 7.72
CA VAL A 117 9.55 -19.80 8.99
C VAL A 117 8.57 -20.36 10.01
N ALA A 118 8.90 -21.50 10.59
CA ALA A 118 8.21 -22.02 11.76
C ALA A 118 8.90 -21.49 13.01
N ILE A 119 8.18 -20.68 13.79
CA ILE A 119 8.66 -20.09 15.03
C ILE A 119 7.87 -20.71 16.18
N ASP A 120 8.60 -21.21 17.17
CA ASP A 120 8.01 -21.65 18.42
C ASP A 120 8.02 -20.50 19.43
N PHE A 121 6.83 -20.05 19.82
CA PHE A 121 6.63 -18.98 20.79
C PHE A 121 6.44 -19.53 22.22
N GLY A 122 6.71 -20.81 22.45
CA GLY A 122 6.57 -21.47 23.75
C GLY A 122 5.11 -21.52 24.18
N SER A 123 4.67 -20.54 24.99
CA SER A 123 3.29 -20.49 25.53
C SER A 123 2.20 -20.38 24.46
N SER A 124 2.53 -19.87 23.27
CA SER A 124 1.57 -19.71 22.16
C SER A 124 1.65 -20.80 21.08
N GLY A 125 2.54 -21.79 21.26
CA GLY A 125 2.75 -22.88 20.32
C GLY A 125 3.54 -22.49 19.06
N THR A 126 3.71 -23.47 18.17
CA THR A 126 4.46 -23.30 16.92
C THR A 126 3.60 -22.66 15.84
N VAL A 127 4.00 -21.47 15.38
CA VAL A 127 3.30 -20.73 14.32
C VAL A 127 4.18 -20.69 13.07
N ARG A 128 3.60 -21.09 11.93
CA ARG A 128 4.24 -20.95 10.61
C ARG A 128 3.89 -19.59 10.02
N LEU A 129 4.91 -18.77 9.74
CA LEU A 129 4.77 -17.43 9.19
C LEU A 129 5.54 -17.34 7.86
N MET A 130 4.94 -16.69 6.88
CA MET A 130 5.64 -16.34 5.63
C MET A 130 6.29 -14.96 5.80
N LEU A 131 7.55 -14.80 5.41
CA LEU A 131 8.30 -13.53 5.48
C LEU A 131 7.86 -12.46 4.46
N ILE A 132 6.82 -12.73 3.67
CA ILE A 132 6.32 -11.80 2.63
C ILE A 132 5.56 -10.65 3.29
N GLY A 133 6.01 -9.41 3.08
CA GLY A 133 5.21 -8.22 3.34
C GLY A 133 5.49 -7.48 4.64
N GLY A 134 6.61 -7.76 5.31
CA GLY A 134 6.97 -7.04 6.53
C GLY A 134 6.13 -7.51 7.72
N VAL A 135 6.28 -8.78 8.08
CA VAL A 135 5.84 -9.26 9.38
C VAL A 135 6.56 -8.40 10.43
N PRO A 136 5.85 -7.87 11.45
CA PRO A 136 6.47 -7.12 12.55
C PRO A 136 7.27 -8.09 13.43
N LEU A 137 8.38 -8.58 12.89
CA LEU A 137 9.34 -9.43 13.55
C LEU A 137 10.62 -8.62 13.77
N GLN A 138 11.08 -8.59 15.01
CA GLN A 138 12.39 -8.06 15.35
C GLN A 138 13.32 -9.22 15.71
N LYS A 139 14.43 -9.34 14.98
CA LYS A 139 15.51 -10.28 15.32
C LYS A 139 16.27 -9.72 16.54
N LEU A 140 16.53 -10.57 17.53
CA LEU A 140 17.30 -10.28 18.75
C LEU A 140 18.69 -10.92 18.70
#